data_AF-A0A0F9TE95-F1
#
_entry.id   AF-A0A0F9TE95-F1
#
_cell.length_a   1.000
_cell.length_b   1.000
_cell.length_c   1.000
_cell.angle_alpha   90.00
_cell.angle_beta   90.00
_cell.angle_gamma   90.00
#
_symmetry.space_group_name_H-M   'P 1'
#
loop_
_entity.id
_entity.type
_entity.pdbx_description
1 polymer ?
#
loop_
_entity_poly.entity_id
_entity_poly.type
_entity_poly.pdbx_seq_one_letter_code
_entity_poly.pdbx_strand_id
1 'polypeptide(L)'
;MKHLLIILLLILIPLTANAERDIPGVWYEKGNQWDKDEVTMEIVWQALHIMDWYQTRQIVDDPNYWEMNPLIGKDPTRGQVNSWMAGFAVGHLVTSHFLPKEYKKWFQGISLGAKGATVIWNYRVGLKF
;
A
#
# COMPACT_ATOMS: atom_id res chain seq x y z
N MET A 1 -9.19 11.50 4.14
CA MET A 1 -9.08 10.60 2.95
C MET A 1 -8.82 11.35 1.66
N LYS A 2 -9.67 12.30 1.22
CA LYS A 2 -9.45 13.08 -0.01
C LYS A 2 -8.03 13.70 -0.08
N HIS A 3 -7.57 14.30 1.02
CA HIS A 3 -6.22 14.87 1.09
C HIS A 3 -5.09 13.83 1.06
N LEU A 4 -5.32 12.61 1.55
CA LEU A 4 -4.29 11.56 1.58
C LEU A 4 -4.07 10.93 0.19
N LEU A 5 -5.15 10.71 -0.56
CA LEU A 5 -5.07 10.25 -1.95
C LEU A 5 -4.31 11.27 -2.81
N ILE A 6 -4.59 12.57 -2.60
CA ILE A 6 -3.87 13.67 -3.27
C ILE A 6 -2.40 13.68 -2.86
N ILE A 7 -2.06 13.50 -1.58
CA ILE A 7 -0.67 13.43 -1.10
C ILE A 7 0.07 12.21 -1.69
N LEU A 8 -0.54 11.02 -1.72
CA LEU A 8 0.05 9.83 -2.33
C LEU A 8 0.28 10.01 -3.83
N LEU A 9 -0.69 10.58 -4.55
CA LEU A 9 -0.54 10.93 -5.97
C LEU A 9 0.57 11.98 -6.19
N LEU A 10 0.66 12.98 -5.32
CA LEU A 10 1.70 14.02 -5.36
C LEU A 10 3.11 13.50 -5.00
N ILE A 11 3.23 12.35 -4.33
CA ILE A 11 4.51 11.68 -4.05
C ILE A 11 4.87 10.71 -5.20
N LEU A 12 3.90 10.03 -5.79
CA LEU A 12 4.10 9.11 -6.92
C LEU A 12 4.55 9.83 -8.20
N ILE A 13 4.04 11.03 -8.48
CA ILE A 13 4.40 11.81 -9.66
C ILE A 13 5.90 12.19 -9.68
N PRO A 14 6.52 12.75 -8.62
CA PRO A 14 7.95 13.03 -8.59
C PRO A 14 8.83 11.77 -8.46
N LEU A 15 8.34 10.65 -7.89
CA LEU A 15 9.10 9.38 -7.86
C LEU A 15 9.27 8.74 -9.25
N THR A 16 8.38 9.05 -10.20
CA THR A 16 8.54 8.67 -11.61
C THR A 16 9.34 9.70 -12.41
N ALA A 17 9.53 10.91 -11.88
CA ALA A 17 10.24 12.02 -12.51
C ALA A 17 11.55 12.34 -11.76
N ASN A 18 12.61 11.59 -12.09
CA ASN A 18 14.03 11.88 -11.86
C ASN A 18 14.55 12.09 -10.43
N ALA A 19 15.44 11.19 -10.01
CA ALA A 19 16.65 11.56 -9.28
C ALA A 19 17.78 10.55 -9.59
N GLU A 20 18.56 10.82 -10.64
CA GLU A 20 19.89 10.23 -10.83
C GLU A 20 20.78 10.75 -9.69
N ARG A 21 21.01 9.91 -8.68
CA ARG A 21 22.13 10.07 -7.76
C ARG A 21 22.75 8.70 -7.57
N ASP A 22 23.91 8.50 -8.19
CA ASP A 22 24.79 7.38 -7.85
C ASP A 22 25.17 7.54 -6.37
N ILE A 23 24.52 6.79 -5.49
CA ILE A 23 24.95 6.62 -4.10
C ILE A 23 25.87 5.40 -4.09
N PRO A 24 27.19 5.59 -3.93
CA PRO A 24 28.13 4.47 -3.92
C PRO A 24 27.79 3.51 -2.78
N GLY A 25 27.55 2.23 -3.11
CA GLY A 25 27.25 1.17 -2.13
C GLY A 25 25.77 0.81 -1.96
N VAL A 26 24.85 1.52 -2.61
CA VAL A 26 23.46 1.05 -2.80
C VAL A 26 23.38 0.47 -4.20
N TRP A 27 23.07 -0.82 -4.31
CA TRP A 27 22.91 -1.52 -5.61
C TRP A 27 21.62 -1.08 -6.32
N TYR A 28 21.57 0.19 -6.74
CA TYR A 28 20.60 0.65 -7.71
C TYR A 28 21.14 0.29 -9.08
N GLU A 29 20.74 -0.86 -9.61
CA GLU A 29 21.10 -1.18 -10.99
C GLU A 29 20.53 -0.11 -11.91
N LYS A 30 21.41 0.42 -12.76
CA LYS A 30 21.10 1.38 -13.83
C LYS A 30 20.14 0.70 -14.82
N GLY A 31 18.85 0.76 -14.51
CA GLY A 31 17.80 -0.04 -15.14
C GLY A 31 16.56 -0.29 -14.28
N ASN A 32 16.59 0.08 -12.98
CA ASN A 32 15.47 -0.09 -12.05
C ASN A 32 14.37 1.00 -12.17
N GLN A 33 14.29 1.70 -13.30
CA GLN A 33 13.20 2.63 -13.57
C GLN A 33 11.88 1.86 -13.64
N TRP A 34 10.82 2.49 -13.18
CA TRP A 34 9.50 1.89 -13.18
C TRP A 34 8.93 1.84 -14.59
N ASP A 35 8.48 0.67 -15.02
CA ASP A 35 7.69 0.57 -16.24
C ASP A 35 6.20 0.88 -16.00
N LYS A 36 5.41 0.97 -17.07
CA LYS A 36 3.99 1.33 -16.98
C LYS A 36 3.17 0.33 -16.17
N ASP A 37 3.52 -0.95 -16.23
CA ASP A 37 2.81 -1.98 -15.50
C ASP A 37 3.10 -1.86 -14.00
N GLU A 38 4.38 -1.61 -13.64
CA GLU A 38 4.82 -1.39 -12.26
C GLU A 38 4.14 -0.15 -11.64
N VAL A 39 4.06 0.95 -12.39
CA VAL A 39 3.30 2.14 -11.97
C VAL A 39 1.81 1.83 -11.79
N THR A 40 1.22 1.10 -12.73
CA THR A 40 -0.21 0.74 -12.68
C THR A 40 -0.51 -0.15 -11.47
N MET A 41 0.30 -1.18 -11.23
CA MET A 41 0.13 -2.08 -10.10
C MET A 41 0.23 -1.34 -8.77
N GLU A 42 1.18 -0.43 -8.61
CA GLU A 42 1.28 0.38 -7.38
C GLU A 42 0.07 1.28 -7.19
N ILE A 43 -0.37 1.99 -8.23
CA ILE A 43 -1.56 2.86 -8.13
C ILE A 43 -2.80 2.05 -7.72
N VAL A 44 -3.02 0.90 -8.36
CA VAL A 44 -4.16 0.03 -8.04
C VAL A 44 -4.02 -0.53 -6.62
N TRP A 45 -2.83 -0.98 -6.23
CA TRP A 45 -2.57 -1.47 -4.89
C TRP A 45 -2.85 -0.40 -3.83
N GLN A 46 -2.39 0.84 -4.05
CA GLN A 46 -2.62 1.96 -3.14
C GLN A 46 -4.12 2.30 -3.02
N ALA A 47 -4.86 2.25 -4.12
CA ALA A 47 -6.31 2.45 -4.10
C ALA A 47 -7.00 1.36 -3.26
N LEU A 48 -6.67 0.08 -3.49
CA LEU A 48 -7.21 -1.04 -2.70
C LEU A 48 -6.81 -0.94 -1.23
N HIS A 49 -5.59 -0.51 -0.93
CA HIS A 49 -5.12 -0.30 0.44
C HIS A 49 -5.88 0.82 1.16
N ILE A 50 -6.29 1.88 0.45
CA ILE A 50 -7.18 2.92 1.02
C ILE A 50 -8.59 2.38 1.28
N MET A 51 -9.11 1.53 0.39
CA MET A 51 -10.41 0.86 0.59
C MET A 51 -10.36 -0.05 1.82
N ASP A 52 -9.31 -0.87 1.93
CA ASP A 52 -9.05 -1.72 3.09
C ASP A 52 -8.91 -0.91 4.38
N TRP A 53 -8.19 0.22 4.35
CA TRP A 53 -8.10 1.12 5.50
C TRP A 53 -9.49 1.65 5.92
N TYR A 54 -10.36 1.99 4.97
CA TYR A 54 -11.73 2.38 5.31
C TYR A 54 -12.52 1.22 5.97
N GLN A 55 -12.32 0.00 5.50
CA GLN A 55 -12.93 -1.21 6.07
C GLN A 55 -12.40 -1.53 7.47
N THR A 56 -11.08 -1.48 7.70
CA THR A 56 -10.49 -1.69 9.04
C THR A 56 -10.98 -0.66 10.06
N ARG A 57 -11.24 0.59 9.65
CA ARG A 57 -11.84 1.58 10.57
C ARG A 57 -13.27 1.22 10.95
N GLN A 58 -14.07 0.70 10.02
CA GLN A 58 -15.40 0.19 10.35
C GLN A 58 -15.32 -0.98 11.33
N ILE A 59 -14.34 -1.87 11.18
CA ILE A 59 -14.09 -2.98 12.13
C ILE A 59 -13.82 -2.42 13.54
N VAL A 60 -13.00 -1.38 13.67
CA VAL A 60 -12.72 -0.73 14.96
C VAL A 60 -13.96 -0.06 15.57
N ASP A 61 -14.89 0.38 14.73
CA ASP A 61 -16.05 1.17 15.15
C ASP A 61 -17.29 0.32 15.47
N ASP A 62 -17.29 -0.96 15.10
CA ASP A 62 -18.43 -1.84 15.23
C ASP A 62 -18.05 -3.10 16.02
N PRO A 63 -18.63 -3.30 17.23
CA PRO A 63 -18.30 -4.43 18.09
C PRO A 63 -18.71 -5.79 17.51
N ASN A 64 -19.46 -5.84 16.41
CA ASN A 64 -19.80 -7.09 15.71
C ASN A 64 -18.64 -7.62 14.85
N TYR A 65 -17.58 -6.83 14.64
CA TYR A 65 -16.41 -7.21 13.88
C TYR A 65 -15.16 -7.24 14.77
N TRP A 66 -14.16 -8.02 14.36
CA TRP A 66 -12.84 -8.02 14.99
C TRP A 66 -11.75 -8.05 13.92
N GLU A 67 -10.63 -7.36 14.17
CA GLU A 67 -9.49 -7.35 13.26
C GLU A 67 -8.76 -8.70 13.37
N MET A 68 -8.52 -9.33 12.22
CA MET A 68 -7.80 -10.60 12.13
C MET A 68 -6.30 -10.40 11.91
N ASN A 69 -5.88 -9.21 11.49
CA ASN A 69 -4.48 -8.89 11.24
C ASN A 69 -3.68 -8.86 12.55
N PRO A 70 -2.78 -9.84 12.80
CA PRO A 70 -2.04 -9.91 14.05
C PRO A 70 -1.05 -8.75 14.23
N LEU A 71 -0.68 -8.05 13.15
CA LEU A 71 0.28 -6.95 13.20
C LEU A 71 -0.33 -5.68 13.80
N ILE A 72 -1.65 -5.48 13.64
CA ILE A 72 -2.37 -4.32 14.17
C ILE A 72 -2.81 -4.58 15.62
N GLY A 73 -3.05 -5.85 15.97
CA GLY A 73 -3.54 -6.27 17.29
C GLY A 73 -5.05 -6.44 17.34
N LYS A 74 -5.55 -6.96 18.47
CA LYS A 74 -6.95 -7.41 18.62
C LYS A 74 -7.96 -6.26 18.77
N ASP A 75 -7.58 -5.18 19.45
CA ASP A 75 -8.45 -4.02 19.74
C ASP A 75 -7.69 -2.71 19.48
N PRO A 76 -7.32 -2.42 18.22
CA PRO A 76 -6.56 -1.22 17.92
C PRO A 76 -7.45 0.02 18.02
N THR A 77 -6.88 1.11 18.52
CA THR A 77 -7.50 2.43 18.39
C THR A 77 -7.50 2.88 16.93
N ARG A 78 -8.43 3.77 16.54
CA ARG A 78 -8.42 4.41 15.21
C ARG A 78 -7.08 5.06 14.88
N GLY A 79 -6.41 5.65 15.88
CA GLY A 79 -5.10 6.26 15.72
C GLY A 79 -4.04 5.25 15.30
N GLN A 80 -4.00 4.08 15.97
CA GLN A 80 -3.10 2.99 15.62
C GLN A 80 -3.37 2.45 14.21
N VAL A 81 -4.64 2.25 13.85
CA VAL A 81 -5.01 1.85 12.48
C VAL A 81 -4.50 2.86 11.46
N ASN A 82 -4.70 4.16 11.70
CA ASN A 82 -4.26 5.20 10.77
C ASN A 82 -2.74 5.22 10.59
N SER A 83 -2.00 5.16 11.69
CA SER A 83 -0.53 5.12 11.66
C SER A 83 -0.02 3.88 10.95
N TRP A 84 -0.61 2.71 11.24
CA TRP A 84 -0.23 1.46 10.61
C TRP A 84 -0.50 1.44 9.11
N MET A 85 -1.72 1.84 8.71
CA MET A 85 -2.12 1.87 7.30
C MET A 85 -1.32 2.89 6.49
N ALA A 86 -1.05 4.08 7.04
CA ALA A 86 -0.19 5.07 6.39
C ALA A 86 1.26 4.55 6.26
N GLY A 87 1.80 3.93 7.31
CA GLY A 87 3.11 3.30 7.30
C GLY A 87 3.21 2.20 6.25
N PHE A 88 2.19 1.37 6.12
CA PHE A 88 2.14 0.30 5.12
C PHE A 88 2.06 0.83 3.69
N ALA A 89 1.33 1.93 3.46
CA ALA A 89 1.25 2.58 2.16
C ALA A 89 2.62 3.11 1.70
N VAL A 90 3.32 3.81 2.59
CA VAL A 90 4.69 4.31 2.33
C VAL A 90 5.67 3.17 2.20
N GLY A 91 5.59 2.18 3.10
CA GLY A 91 6.46 1.01 3.12
C GLY A 91 6.36 0.21 1.83
N HIS A 92 5.15 0.00 1.30
CA HIS A 92 4.95 -0.68 0.03
C HIS A 92 5.60 0.09 -1.12
N LEU A 93 5.36 1.41 -1.22
CA LEU A 93 5.94 2.25 -2.27
C LEU A 93 7.48 2.26 -2.23
N VAL A 94 8.06 2.44 -1.03
CA VAL A 94 9.50 2.40 -0.82
C VAL A 94 10.05 1.02 -1.18
N THR A 95 9.41 -0.05 -0.72
CA THR A 95 9.82 -1.42 -1.04
C THR A 95 9.80 -1.67 -2.55
N SER A 96 8.71 -1.30 -3.24
CA SER A 96 8.60 -1.36 -4.71
C SER A 96 9.68 -0.53 -5.41
N HIS A 97 10.08 0.61 -4.85
CA HIS A 97 11.09 1.48 -5.44
C HIS A 97 12.47 0.82 -5.39
N PHE A 98 12.87 0.32 -4.21
CA PHE A 98 14.21 -0.22 -3.96
C PHE A 98 14.38 -1.70 -4.35
N LEU A 99 13.30 -2.43 -4.63
CA LEU A 99 13.40 -3.84 -5.04
C LEU A 99 14.12 -3.98 -6.40
N PRO A 100 14.99 -4.98 -6.58
CA PRO A 100 15.51 -5.34 -7.89
C PRO A 100 14.39 -5.69 -8.87
N LYS A 101 14.60 -5.38 -10.16
CA LYS A 101 13.58 -5.48 -11.20
C LYS A 101 12.96 -6.87 -11.32
N GLU A 102 13.76 -7.93 -11.18
CA GLU A 102 13.29 -9.32 -11.22
C GLU A 102 12.30 -9.67 -10.10
N TYR A 103 12.36 -9.00 -8.95
CA TYR A 103 11.47 -9.26 -7.82
C TYR A 103 10.30 -8.28 -7.75
N LYS A 104 10.45 -7.07 -8.31
CA LYS A 104 9.48 -5.98 -8.12
C LYS A 104 8.08 -6.35 -8.61
N LYS A 105 7.98 -6.89 -9.83
CA LYS A 105 6.70 -7.35 -10.39
C LYS A 105 6.07 -8.48 -9.59
N TRP A 106 6.88 -9.41 -9.06
CA TRP A 106 6.37 -10.48 -8.19
C TRP A 106 5.84 -9.92 -6.87
N PHE A 107 6.61 -9.03 -6.23
CA PHE A 107 6.19 -8.37 -5.00
C PHE A 107 4.88 -7.61 -5.18
N GLN A 108 4.80 -6.73 -6.18
CA GLN A 108 3.61 -5.95 -6.47
C GLN A 108 2.42 -6.82 -6.90
N GLY A 109 2.65 -7.84 -7.73
CA GLY A 109 1.57 -8.73 -8.19
C GLY A 109 0.98 -9.57 -7.06
N ILE A 110 1.82 -10.14 -6.20
CA ILE A 110 1.39 -10.94 -5.04
C ILE A 110 0.68 -10.05 -4.02
N SER A 111 1.25 -8.88 -3.70
CA SER A 111 0.65 -7.95 -2.74
C SER A 111 -0.70 -7.40 -3.26
N LEU A 112 -0.82 -7.17 -4.57
CA LEU A 112 -2.05 -6.73 -5.23
C LEU A 112 -3.14 -7.80 -5.14
N GLY A 113 -2.81 -9.05 -5.45
CA GLY A 113 -3.74 -10.18 -5.31
C GLY A 113 -4.21 -10.35 -3.86
N ALA A 114 -3.29 -10.33 -2.90
CA ALA A 114 -3.61 -10.45 -1.48
C ALA A 114 -4.52 -9.30 -1.01
N LYS A 115 -4.19 -8.05 -1.36
CA LYS A 115 -4.98 -6.89 -0.95
C LYS A 115 -6.37 -6.89 -1.59
N GLY A 116 -6.47 -7.25 -2.87
CA GLY A 116 -7.76 -7.43 -3.56
C GLY A 116 -8.63 -8.49 -2.88
N ALA A 117 -8.06 -9.62 -2.48
CA ALA A 117 -8.79 -10.66 -1.75
C ALA A 117 -9.31 -10.17 -0.40
N THR A 118 -8.50 -9.42 0.38
CA THR A 118 -8.92 -8.81 1.65
C THR A 118 -10.09 -7.85 1.46
N VAL A 119 -9.99 -6.93 0.49
CA VAL A 119 -11.05 -5.94 0.21
C VAL A 119 -12.37 -6.62 -0.18
N ILE A 120 -12.30 -7.66 -1.03
CA ILE A 120 -13.45 -8.45 -1.45
C ILE A 120 -14.05 -9.21 -0.28
N TRP A 121 -13.22 -9.83 0.57
CA TRP A 121 -13.68 -10.54 1.77
C TRP A 121 -14.43 -9.61 2.71
N ASN A 122 -13.81 -8.47 3.06
CA ASN A 122 -14.40 -7.43 3.90
C ASN A 122 -15.74 -6.93 3.34
N TYR A 123 -15.82 -6.74 2.01
CA TYR A 123 -17.06 -6.35 1.34
C TYR A 123 -18.15 -7.43 1.47
N ARG A 124 -17.79 -8.71 1.31
CA ARG A 124 -18.73 -9.84 1.42
C ARG A 124 -19.30 -10.01 2.83
N VAL A 125 -18.53 -9.67 3.87
CA VAL A 125 -19.00 -9.72 5.28
C VAL A 125 -19.73 -8.45 5.73
N GLY A 126 -19.93 -7.47 4.83
CA GLY A 126 -20.80 -6.32 5.04
C GLY A 126 -20.10 -4.96 5.08
N LEU A 127 -18.78 -4.92 5.18
CA LEU A 127 -18.02 -3.66 5.26
C LEU A 127 -18.05 -2.90 3.92
N LYS A 128 -18.05 -1.57 3.96
CA LYS A 128 -18.17 -0.69 2.77
C LYS A 128 -16.87 0.07 2.48
N PHE A 129 -16.88 0.93 1.45
CA PHE A 129 -15.75 1.78 1.02
C PHE A 129 -16.01 3.26 1.29
#